data_AF-A0A956QI13-F1
#
_entry.id   AF-A0A956QI13-F1
#
_cell.length_a   1.000
_cell.length_b   1.000
_cell.length_c   1.000
_cell.angle_alpha   90.00
_cell.angle_beta   90.00
_cell.angle_gamma   90.00
#
_symmetry.space_group_name_H-M   'P 1'
#
loop_
_entity.id
_entity.type
_entity.pdbx_description
1 polymer ?
#
loop_
_entity_poly.entity_id
_entity_poly.type
_entity_poly.pdbx_seq_one_letter_code
_entity_poly.pdbx_strand_id
1 'polypeptide(L)'
;MLVRRGMSLVEVMVYCLLLALFSAIAFVSLPGRATRTTQELQDATSQASLALTRLVGELDNSLANTVTSDERSIYFLSATPEKGRLRYDSEGELLWQGWVAYVYDKPTLTRYWLPLASESVKSGVGKTPSLDQIRSGRSRVVARGVTYFSITRESTSFWVIQARVEVGAAFHRLRTGGGPRR
;
A
#
# COMPACT_ATOMS: atom_id res chain seq x y z
N MET A 1 -33.76 47.82 -40.46
CA MET A 1 -34.68 46.67 -40.68
C MET A 1 -33.84 45.43 -40.92
N LEU A 2 -33.79 44.51 -39.96
CA LEU A 2 -33.11 43.22 -40.12
C LEU A 2 -34.11 42.22 -40.72
N VAL A 3 -33.90 41.84 -41.98
CA VAL A 3 -34.70 40.83 -42.67
C VAL A 3 -34.40 39.47 -42.04
N ARG A 4 -35.33 38.94 -41.25
CA ARG A 4 -35.31 37.54 -40.80
C ARG A 4 -35.62 36.65 -41.98
N ARG A 5 -34.58 36.13 -42.66
CA ARG A 5 -34.74 34.99 -43.56
C ARG A 5 -34.79 33.73 -42.70
N GLY A 6 -35.88 32.97 -42.79
CA GLY A 6 -35.97 31.65 -42.16
C GLY A 6 -34.94 30.71 -42.77
N MET A 7 -34.26 29.92 -41.94
CA MET A 7 -33.32 28.90 -42.43
C MET A 7 -34.05 27.92 -43.34
N SER A 8 -33.37 27.51 -44.42
CA SER A 8 -33.92 26.45 -45.26
C SER A 8 -33.90 25.12 -44.51
N LEU A 9 -34.86 24.24 -44.82
CA LEU A 9 -34.96 22.92 -44.18
C LEU A 9 -33.66 22.10 -44.33
N VAL A 10 -33.00 22.23 -45.47
CA VAL A 10 -31.70 21.60 -45.75
C VAL A 10 -30.61 22.10 -44.79
N GLU A 11 -30.60 23.40 -44.52
CA GLU A 11 -29.63 24.04 -43.61
C GLU A 11 -29.78 23.50 -42.18
N VAL A 12 -31.02 23.35 -41.70
CA VAL A 12 -31.32 22.75 -40.40
C VAL A 12 -30.88 21.29 -40.33
N MET A 13 -31.11 20.51 -41.39
CA MET A 13 -30.67 19.11 -41.46
C MET A 13 -29.14 18.99 -41.39
N VAL A 14 -28.43 19.86 -42.11
CA VAL A 14 -26.96 19.90 -42.07
C VAL A 14 -26.46 20.27 -40.68
N TYR A 15 -27.08 21.26 -40.01
CA TYR A 15 -26.71 21.61 -38.64
C TYR A 15 -26.97 20.48 -37.65
N CYS A 16 -28.12 19.80 -37.74
CA CYS A 16 -28.41 18.65 -36.89
C CYS A 16 -27.39 17.52 -37.10
N LEU A 17 -27.00 17.25 -38.34
CA LEU A 17 -26.02 16.22 -38.66
C LEU A 17 -24.62 16.57 -38.15
N LEU A 18 -24.19 17.83 -38.32
CA LEU A 18 -22.91 18.31 -37.79
C LEU A 18 -22.90 18.30 -36.25
N LEU A 19 -24.00 18.70 -35.61
CA LEU A 19 -24.13 18.67 -34.16
C LEU A 19 -24.07 17.23 -33.63
N ALA A 20 -24.77 16.29 -34.28
CA ALA A 20 -24.72 14.88 -33.94
C ALA A 20 -23.30 14.32 -34.07
N LEU A 21 -22.59 14.64 -35.16
CA LEU A 21 -21.21 14.23 -35.36
C LEU A 21 -20.27 14.79 -34.28
N PHE A 22 -20.38 16.09 -33.98
CA PHE A 22 -19.58 16.73 -32.93
C PHE A 22 -19.84 16.13 -31.56
N SER A 23 -21.11 15.87 -31.24
CA SER A 23 -21.50 15.25 -29.96
C SER A 23 -20.95 13.83 -29.83
N ALA A 24 -20.96 13.03 -30.90
CA ALA A 24 -20.39 11.69 -30.91
C ALA A 24 -18.86 11.71 -30.71
N ILE A 25 -18.15 12.62 -31.39
CA ILE A 25 -16.69 12.77 -31.24
C ILE A 25 -16.33 13.24 -29.82
N ALA A 26 -17.08 14.20 -29.26
CA ALA A 26 -16.89 14.65 -27.89
C ALA A 26 -17.12 13.50 -26.89
N PHE A 27 -18.18 12.72 -27.08
CA PHE A 27 -18.52 11.60 -26.19
C PHE A 27 -17.46 10.48 -26.23
N VAL A 28 -16.85 10.20 -27.38
CA VAL A 28 -15.80 9.19 -27.52
C VAL A 28 -14.44 9.67 -27.00
N SER A 29 -14.16 10.98 -27.08
CA SER A 29 -12.86 11.55 -26.69
C SER A 29 -12.73 11.89 -25.20
N LEU A 30 -13.83 12.18 -24.51
CA LEU A 30 -13.86 12.50 -23.08
C LEU A 30 -13.46 11.36 -22.12
N PRO A 31 -13.89 10.08 -22.30
CA PRO A 31 -13.65 9.05 -21.29
C PRO A 31 -12.18 8.62 -21.17
N GLY A 32 -11.36 8.77 -22.22
CA GLY A 32 -9.99 8.22 -22.22
C GLY A 32 -9.02 8.85 -21.21
N ARG A 33 -9.26 10.10 -20.80
CA ARG A 33 -8.43 10.78 -19.78
C ARG A 33 -8.99 10.65 -18.37
N ALA A 34 -10.31 10.68 -18.24
CA ALA A 34 -10.98 10.55 -16.94
C ALA A 34 -10.86 9.11 -16.38
N THR A 35 -10.91 8.09 -17.22
CA THR A 35 -10.82 6.70 -16.76
C THR A 35 -9.41 6.34 -16.30
N ARG A 36 -8.38 6.80 -17.02
CA ARG A 36 -6.97 6.52 -16.67
C ARG A 36 -6.59 7.07 -15.31
N THR A 37 -6.96 8.32 -15.03
CA THR A 37 -6.70 8.90 -13.72
C THR A 37 -7.43 8.09 -12.66
N THR A 38 -8.74 7.82 -12.81
CA THR A 38 -9.49 7.02 -11.83
C THR A 38 -8.94 5.60 -11.62
N GLN A 39 -8.40 4.97 -12.67
CA GLN A 39 -7.78 3.65 -12.58
C GLN A 39 -6.49 3.71 -11.76
N GLU A 40 -5.64 4.69 -12.02
CA GLU A 40 -4.41 4.93 -11.25
C GLU A 40 -4.74 5.23 -9.77
N LEU A 41 -5.86 5.92 -9.49
CA LEU A 41 -6.34 6.14 -8.11
C LEU A 41 -6.70 4.82 -7.41
N GLN A 42 -7.49 3.99 -8.10
CA GLN A 42 -7.94 2.71 -7.57
C GLN A 42 -6.75 1.78 -7.33
N ASP A 43 -5.77 1.79 -8.23
CA ASP A 43 -4.57 0.98 -8.09
C ASP A 43 -3.70 1.44 -6.91
N ALA A 44 -3.50 2.75 -6.75
CA ALA A 44 -2.71 3.29 -5.63
C ALA A 44 -3.36 3.00 -4.26
N THR A 45 -4.68 3.19 -4.15
CA THR A 45 -5.43 2.91 -2.92
C THR A 45 -5.47 1.40 -2.62
N SER A 46 -5.69 0.57 -3.64
CA SER A 46 -5.63 -0.90 -3.51
C SER A 46 -4.25 -1.36 -3.03
N GLN A 47 -3.17 -0.85 -3.64
CA GLN A 47 -1.80 -1.16 -3.22
C GLN A 47 -1.52 -0.77 -1.77
N ALA A 48 -1.94 0.43 -1.34
CA ALA A 48 -1.78 0.88 0.03
C ALA A 48 -2.55 -0.01 1.03
N SER A 49 -3.79 -0.37 0.71
CA SER A 49 -4.60 -1.26 1.54
C SER A 49 -3.98 -2.65 1.68
N LEU A 50 -3.47 -3.22 0.59
CA LEU A 50 -2.77 -4.51 0.58
C LEU A 50 -1.46 -4.43 1.34
N ALA A 51 -0.70 -3.35 1.21
CA ALA A 51 0.55 -3.14 1.95
C ALA A 51 0.31 -3.11 3.46
N LEU A 52 -0.72 -2.38 3.92
CA LEU A 52 -1.10 -2.33 5.32
C LEU A 52 -1.60 -3.68 5.83
N THR A 53 -2.40 -4.39 5.03
CA THR A 53 -2.92 -5.72 5.42
C THR A 53 -1.79 -6.73 5.57
N ARG A 54 -0.80 -6.71 4.66
CA ARG A 54 0.41 -7.53 4.77
C ARG A 54 1.24 -7.15 5.98
N LEU A 55 1.43 -5.86 6.22
CA LEU A 55 2.17 -5.37 7.38
C LEU A 55 1.53 -5.85 8.68
N VAL A 56 0.20 -5.74 8.80
CA VAL A 56 -0.57 -6.25 9.95
C VAL A 56 -0.42 -7.76 10.08
N GLY A 57 -0.53 -8.51 8.99
CA GLY A 57 -0.34 -9.96 9.02
C GLY A 57 1.08 -10.36 9.42
N GLU A 58 2.09 -9.62 8.99
CA GLU A 58 3.49 -9.87 9.38
C GLU A 58 3.74 -9.50 10.86
N LEU A 59 3.10 -8.44 11.37
CA LEU A 59 3.16 -8.05 12.80
C LEU A 59 2.41 -9.03 13.71
N ASP A 60 1.24 -9.49 13.30
CA ASP A 60 0.47 -10.53 13.99
C ASP A 60 1.27 -11.86 14.05
N ASN A 61 2.26 -12.06 13.17
CA ASN A 61 3.16 -13.23 13.18
C ASN A 61 4.52 -12.92 13.82
N SER A 62 4.65 -11.78 14.50
CA SER A 62 5.88 -11.33 15.15
C SER A 62 5.82 -11.51 16.67
N LEU A 63 6.99 -11.44 17.32
CA LEU A 63 7.07 -11.32 18.78
C LEU A 63 6.85 -9.87 19.19
N ALA A 64 5.85 -9.61 20.04
CA ALA A 64 5.54 -8.28 20.55
C ALA A 64 6.77 -7.53 21.10
N ASN A 65 7.69 -8.27 21.74
CA ASN A 65 8.88 -7.72 22.38
C ASN A 65 10.02 -7.37 21.42
N THR A 66 9.95 -7.78 20.16
CA THR A 66 10.95 -7.46 19.13
C THR A 66 10.49 -6.36 18.18
N VAL A 67 9.22 -5.95 18.27
CA VAL A 67 8.68 -4.85 17.49
C VAL A 67 9.24 -3.53 18.00
N THR A 68 9.95 -2.84 17.12
CA THR A 68 10.45 -1.49 17.34
C THR A 68 9.87 -0.57 16.28
N SER A 69 9.46 0.63 16.69
CA SER A 69 8.90 1.62 15.79
C SER A 69 9.54 2.98 16.02
N ASP A 70 9.58 3.76 14.96
CA ASP A 70 9.83 5.19 14.93
C ASP A 70 8.64 5.87 14.22
N GLU A 71 8.59 7.21 14.17
CA GLU A 71 7.48 7.97 13.58
C GLU A 71 7.12 7.51 12.16
N ARG A 72 8.13 7.10 11.39
CA ARG A 72 8.01 6.74 9.96
C ARG A 72 8.46 5.32 9.64
N SER A 73 8.78 4.51 10.65
CA SER A 73 9.22 3.15 10.39
C SER A 73 8.81 2.17 11.47
N ILE A 74 8.60 0.92 11.09
CA ILE A 74 8.38 -0.18 12.02
C ILE A 74 9.21 -1.36 11.57
N TYR A 75 9.90 -1.99 12.50
CA TYR A 75 10.71 -3.15 12.22
C TYR A 75 10.62 -4.17 13.34
N PHE A 76 10.62 -5.43 12.95
CA PHE A 76 10.26 -6.52 13.83
C PHE A 76 10.77 -7.83 13.28
N LEU A 77 10.76 -8.84 14.16
CA LEU A 77 11.19 -10.17 13.80
C LEU A 77 10.06 -10.95 13.12
N SER A 78 10.32 -11.53 11.96
CA SER A 78 9.33 -12.28 11.19
C SER A 78 9.73 -13.76 11.07
N ALA A 79 8.75 -14.62 11.32
CA ALA A 79 8.84 -16.04 11.00
C ALA A 79 8.48 -16.35 9.54
N THR A 80 7.87 -15.39 8.85
CA THR A 80 7.53 -15.51 7.44
C THR A 80 8.76 -15.12 6.60
N PRO A 81 9.28 -16.03 5.75
CA PRO A 81 10.36 -15.69 4.82
C PRO A 81 9.92 -14.63 3.82
N GLU A 82 10.89 -13.97 3.18
CA GLU A 82 10.62 -13.13 2.01
C GLU A 82 9.84 -13.88 0.90
N LYS A 83 10.14 -15.16 0.72
CA LYS A 83 9.45 -16.08 -0.19
C LYS A 83 9.36 -17.47 0.45
N GLY A 84 8.15 -17.96 0.68
CA GLY A 84 7.95 -19.33 1.15
C GLY A 84 6.85 -19.46 2.19
N ARG A 85 6.92 -20.54 2.96
CA ARG A 85 5.98 -20.86 4.04
C ARG A 85 6.65 -20.69 5.40
N LEU A 86 5.82 -20.52 6.43
CA LEU A 86 6.26 -20.62 7.81
C LEU A 86 7.00 -21.95 8.01
N ARG A 87 8.11 -21.89 8.73
CA ARG A 87 8.89 -23.06 9.08
C ARG A 87 8.68 -23.33 10.57
N TYR A 88 8.53 -24.61 10.87
CA TYR A 88 8.40 -25.11 12.23
C TYR A 88 9.57 -26.06 12.47
N ASP A 89 10.00 -26.15 13.72
CA ASP A 89 10.98 -27.16 14.12
C ASP A 89 10.33 -28.54 14.32
N SER A 90 11.13 -29.51 14.76
CA SER A 90 10.66 -30.87 15.08
C SER A 90 9.72 -30.95 16.28
N GLU A 91 9.65 -29.90 17.11
CA GLU A 91 8.76 -29.78 18.28
C GLU A 91 7.46 -29.04 17.94
N GLY A 92 7.32 -28.51 16.72
CA GLY A 92 6.16 -27.73 16.28
C GLY A 92 6.25 -26.24 16.59
N GLU A 93 7.40 -25.75 17.04
CA GLU A 93 7.64 -24.34 17.36
C GLU A 93 8.01 -23.54 16.11
N LEU A 94 7.58 -22.28 16.10
CA LEU A 94 7.76 -21.35 14.99
C LEU A 94 9.23 -20.92 14.86
N LEU A 95 9.82 -21.08 13.68
CA LEU A 95 11.19 -20.68 13.41
C LEU A 95 11.27 -19.25 12.87
N TRP A 96 12.03 -18.39 13.55
CA TRP A 96 12.31 -17.03 13.10
C TRP A 96 13.28 -17.04 11.91
N GLN A 97 12.97 -16.26 10.87
CA GLN A 97 13.70 -16.33 9.60
C GLN A 97 14.41 -15.02 9.22
N GLY A 98 13.92 -13.87 9.68
CA GLY A 98 14.51 -12.59 9.32
C GLY A 98 13.87 -11.40 10.01
N TRP A 99 14.53 -10.26 9.88
CA TRP A 99 14.02 -8.96 10.26
C TRP A 99 13.31 -8.31 9.07
N VAL A 100 12.13 -7.78 9.34
CA VAL A 100 11.38 -6.95 8.38
C VAL A 100 11.42 -5.53 8.87
N ALA A 101 11.58 -4.57 7.96
CA ALA A 101 11.31 -3.17 8.24
C ALA A 101 10.36 -2.59 7.19
N TYR A 102 9.36 -1.84 7.61
CA TYR A 102 8.59 -0.95 6.76
C TYR A 102 9.03 0.47 7.04
N VAL A 103 9.49 1.16 6.00
CA VAL A 103 9.99 2.53 6.07
C VAL A 103 9.18 3.38 5.12
N TYR A 104 8.63 4.45 5.66
CA TYR A 104 7.98 5.48 4.90
C TYR A 104 8.97 6.56 4.47
N ASP A 105 9.17 6.68 3.17
CA ASP A 105 9.94 7.74 2.53
C ASP A 105 9.06 8.38 1.46
N LYS A 106 8.45 9.53 1.80
CA LYS A 106 7.37 10.14 1.04
C LYS A 106 7.75 10.28 -0.45
N PRO A 107 6.92 9.80 -1.41
CA PRO A 107 5.55 9.28 -1.26
C PRO A 107 5.47 7.74 -1.24
N THR A 108 6.51 7.05 -0.81
CA THR A 108 6.64 5.59 -0.93
C THR A 108 6.70 4.90 0.42
N LEU A 109 6.09 3.72 0.50
CA LEU A 109 6.28 2.79 1.60
C LEU A 109 7.12 1.62 1.08
N THR A 110 8.28 1.40 1.69
CA THR A 110 9.23 0.37 1.28
C THR A 110 9.39 -0.67 2.38
N ARG A 111 9.29 -1.95 2.01
CA ARG A 111 9.56 -3.09 2.86
C ARG A 111 10.99 -3.54 2.64
N TYR A 112 11.74 -3.71 3.72
CA TYR A 112 13.09 -4.27 3.75
C TYR A 112 13.06 -5.64 4.43
N TRP A 113 13.93 -6.54 3.96
CA TRP A 113 14.11 -7.87 4.49
C TRP A 113 15.60 -8.13 4.73
N LEU A 114 15.93 -8.45 5.97
CA LEU A 114 17.25 -8.88 6.38
C LEU A 114 17.16 -10.33 6.90
N PRO A 115 17.67 -11.33 6.17
CA PRO A 115 17.65 -12.71 6.64
C PRO A 115 18.54 -12.89 7.88
N LEU A 116 18.17 -13.81 8.76
CA LEU A 116 19.06 -14.24 9.83
C LEU A 116 20.19 -15.10 9.28
N ALA A 117 21.38 -14.98 9.86
CA ALA A 117 22.55 -15.78 9.49
C ALA A 117 22.35 -17.29 9.73
N SER A 118 21.45 -17.66 10.66
CA SER A 118 20.98 -19.02 10.88
C SER A 118 19.47 -19.04 10.72
N GLU A 119 18.95 -19.85 9.79
CA GLU A 119 17.55 -19.83 9.33
C GLU A 119 16.52 -20.37 10.35
N SER A 120 16.88 -20.51 11.62
CA SER A 120 16.06 -21.22 12.60
C SER A 120 16.50 -20.92 14.05
N VAL A 121 16.22 -19.71 14.54
CA VAL A 121 16.43 -19.40 15.96
C VAL A 121 15.12 -19.69 16.70
N LYS A 122 15.12 -20.60 17.68
CA LYS A 122 13.93 -20.93 18.48
C LYS A 122 13.53 -19.80 19.45
N SER A 123 14.51 -19.12 20.05
CA SER A 123 14.28 -18.14 21.11
C SER A 123 15.32 -17.03 21.07
N GLY A 124 14.88 -15.77 21.04
CA GLY A 124 15.74 -14.61 21.22
C GLY A 124 16.75 -14.42 20.09
N VAL A 125 16.29 -13.83 18.98
CA VAL A 125 17.20 -13.33 17.96
C VAL A 125 18.01 -12.21 18.56
N GLY A 126 19.25 -12.53 18.98
CA GLY A 126 20.24 -11.69 19.65
C GLY A 126 19.87 -10.23 19.90
N LYS A 127 20.70 -9.30 19.43
CA LYS A 127 20.43 -7.87 19.52
C LYS A 127 19.59 -7.44 18.32
N THR A 128 18.52 -6.69 18.56
CA THR A 128 17.74 -6.05 17.48
C THR A 128 18.69 -5.25 16.58
N PRO A 129 18.75 -5.53 15.27
CA PRO A 129 19.60 -4.79 14.35
C PRO A 129 19.11 -3.36 14.21
N SER A 130 20.04 -2.46 13.93
CA SER A 130 19.72 -1.07 13.60
C SER A 130 18.93 -1.00 12.28
N LEU A 131 18.15 0.07 12.11
CA LEU A 131 17.39 0.28 10.88
C LEU A 131 18.29 0.30 9.63
N ASP A 132 19.51 0.85 9.75
CA ASP A 132 20.47 0.90 8.65
C ASP A 132 20.98 -0.49 8.24
N GLN A 133 21.14 -1.39 9.22
CA GLN A 133 21.47 -2.79 8.95
C GLN A 133 20.32 -3.51 8.24
N ILE A 134 19.07 -3.22 8.58
CA ILE A 134 17.92 -3.82 7.88
C ILE A 134 17.80 -3.24 6.46
N ARG A 135 18.09 -1.94 6.29
CA ARG A 135 18.06 -1.25 4.99
C ARG A 135 19.10 -1.75 4.00
N SER A 136 20.21 -2.30 4.47
CA SER A 136 21.20 -2.96 3.60
C SER A 136 20.72 -4.31 3.04
N GLY A 137 19.63 -4.84 3.60
CA GLY A 137 18.94 -6.02 3.10
C GLY A 137 18.19 -5.77 1.79
N ARG A 138 17.39 -6.77 1.38
CA ARG A 138 16.58 -6.67 0.18
C ARG A 138 15.43 -5.70 0.40
N SER A 139 15.14 -4.85 -0.58
CA SER A 139 14.07 -3.86 -0.51
C SER A 139 13.01 -4.08 -1.58
N ARG A 140 11.76 -3.72 -1.26
CA ARG A 140 10.63 -3.73 -2.18
C ARG A 140 9.66 -2.62 -1.85
N VAL A 141 9.33 -1.80 -2.85
CA VAL A 141 8.25 -0.82 -2.72
C VAL A 141 6.92 -1.56 -2.62
N VAL A 142 6.20 -1.35 -1.51
CA VAL A 142 4.92 -2.01 -1.24
C VAL A 142 3.73 -1.11 -1.54
N ALA A 143 3.89 0.21 -1.44
CA ALA A 143 2.88 1.19 -1.83
C ALA A 143 3.54 2.48 -2.32
N ARG A 144 2.85 3.17 -3.25
CA ARG A 144 3.22 4.48 -3.78
C ARG A 144 2.09 5.48 -3.54
N GLY A 145 2.39 6.77 -3.61
CA GLY A 145 1.40 7.83 -3.41
C GLY A 145 0.97 7.99 -1.95
N VAL A 146 1.72 7.44 -0.99
CA VAL A 146 1.42 7.56 0.45
C VAL A 146 1.82 8.96 0.93
N THR A 147 0.86 9.75 1.40
CA THR A 147 1.08 11.13 1.90
C THR A 147 1.26 11.21 3.40
N TYR A 148 0.73 10.23 4.11
CA TYR A 148 0.81 10.15 5.55
C TYR A 148 0.99 8.69 5.91
N PHE A 149 1.91 8.44 6.83
CA PHE A 149 2.08 7.15 7.45
C PHE A 149 2.42 7.40 8.91
N SER A 150 1.69 6.77 9.82
CA SER A 150 1.95 6.85 11.24
C SER A 150 1.79 5.49 11.89
N ILE A 151 2.65 5.25 12.87
CA ILE A 151 2.62 4.07 13.70
C ILE A 151 2.52 4.58 15.13
N THR A 152 1.52 4.11 15.86
CA THR A 152 1.33 4.49 17.25
C THR A 152 1.08 3.24 18.07
N ARG A 153 1.88 3.08 19.13
CA ARG A 153 1.66 2.02 20.11
C ARG A 153 0.51 2.43 21.02
N GLU A 154 -0.57 1.66 21.01
CA GLU A 154 -1.75 1.93 21.85
C GLU A 154 -1.64 1.22 23.20
N SER A 155 -0.98 0.06 23.24
CA SER A 155 -0.70 -0.67 24.49
C SER A 155 0.54 -1.57 24.34
N THR A 156 0.88 -2.34 25.38
CA THR A 156 1.98 -3.31 25.34
C THR A 156 1.89 -4.29 24.17
N SER A 157 0.68 -4.64 23.73
CA SER A 157 0.47 -5.63 22.67
C SER A 157 -0.25 -5.09 21.45
N PHE A 158 -0.68 -3.83 21.42
CA PHE A 158 -1.46 -3.30 20.28
C PHE A 158 -0.79 -2.12 19.59
N TRP A 159 -0.79 -2.18 18.27
CA TRP A 159 -0.28 -1.15 17.37
C TRP A 159 -1.41 -0.64 16.48
N VAL A 160 -1.47 0.67 16.32
CA VAL A 160 -2.36 1.36 15.39
C VAL A 160 -1.50 1.90 14.27
N ILE A 161 -1.82 1.48 13.05
CA ILE A 161 -1.04 1.78 11.85
C ILE A 161 -1.98 2.46 10.87
N GLN A 162 -1.58 3.66 10.44
CA GLN A 162 -2.38 4.51 9.59
C GLN A 162 -1.58 4.86 8.36
N ALA A 163 -2.21 4.79 7.19
CA ALA A 163 -1.69 5.39 5.97
C ALA A 163 -2.78 6.20 5.27
N ARG A 164 -2.37 7.33 4.68
CA ARG A 164 -3.19 8.13 3.76
C ARG A 164 -2.50 8.15 2.41
N VAL A 165 -3.29 8.08 1.34
CA VAL A 165 -2.80 8.19 -0.04
C VAL A 165 -3.22 9.56 -0.57
N GLU A 166 -2.35 10.24 -1.33
CA GLU A 166 -2.55 11.62 -1.82
C GLU A 166 -3.81 11.78 -2.64
N VAL A 167 -4.16 10.76 -3.42
CA VAL A 167 -5.01 10.95 -4.58
C VAL A 167 -6.49 10.61 -4.29
N GLY A 168 -6.88 10.76 -3.03
CA GLY A 168 -8.26 10.70 -2.55
C GLY A 168 -8.30 10.89 -1.04
N ALA A 169 -9.45 11.28 -0.49
CA ALA A 169 -9.65 11.34 0.97
C ALA A 169 -9.63 9.93 1.64
N ALA A 170 -9.10 8.92 0.95
CA ALA A 170 -8.99 7.55 1.41
C ALA A 170 -7.99 7.45 2.56
N PHE A 171 -8.52 7.15 3.73
CA PHE A 171 -7.78 6.95 4.95
C PHE A 171 -7.87 5.49 5.34
N HIS A 172 -6.72 4.82 5.39
CA HIS A 172 -6.63 3.43 5.81
C HIS A 172 -6.03 3.37 7.21
N ARG A 173 -6.83 2.93 8.18
CA ARG A 173 -6.41 2.69 9.56
C ARG A 173 -6.62 1.23 9.88
N LEU A 174 -5.56 0.54 10.26
CA LEU A 174 -5.63 -0.81 10.78
C LEU A 174 -5.10 -0.84 12.22
N ARG A 175 -5.67 -1.77 12.99
CA ARG A 175 -5.27 -2.06 14.36
C ARG A 175 -4.81 -3.52 14.40
N THR A 176 -3.66 -3.77 14.99
CA THR A 176 -3.02 -5.09 15.02
C THR A 176 -2.45 -5.37 16.39
N GLY A 177 -2.46 -6.66 16.76
CA GLY A 177 -1.81 -7.14 17.97
C GLY A 177 -0.41 -7.62 17.63
N GLY A 178 0.62 -7.15 18.34
CA GLY A 178 1.92 -7.80 18.32
C GLY A 178 1.82 -9.12 19.09
N GLY A 179 1.95 -10.25 18.40
CA GLY A 179 2.00 -11.57 19.02
C GLY A 179 1.40 -12.66 18.12
N PRO A 180 2.04 -13.83 18.02
CA PRO A 180 1.58 -14.92 17.15
C PRO A 180 0.13 -15.31 17.47
N ARG A 181 -0.72 -15.35 16.44
CA ARG A 181 -2.03 -15.98 16.54
C ARG A 181 -1.81 -17.49 16.78
N ARG A 182 -2.23 -17.97 17.95
CA ARG A 182 -2.31 -19.40 18.26
C ARG A 182 -3.36 -20.09 17.39
#